data_AF-A0A354YWG3-F1
#
_entry.id   AF-A0A354YWG3-F1
#
_cell.length_a   1.000
_cell.length_b   1.000
_cell.length_c   1.000
_cell.angle_alpha   90.00
_cell.angle_beta   90.00
_cell.angle_gamma   90.00
#
_symmetry.space_group_name_H-M   'P 1'
#
loop_
_entity.id
_entity.type
_entity.pdbx_description
1 polymer ?
#
loop_
_entity_poly.entity_id
_entity_poly.type
_entity_poly.pdbx_seq_one_letter_code
_entity_poly.pdbx_strand_id
1 'polypeptide(L)'
;AERITDEELEEMERLLVEKVEAISSNDMDKLVEVDTKFHEAIYRASRNQRLFAIINNLREQIQRFRSTSLSYPGRMQQSMQEHRDIVEAIQSRDVQLSRQLAQEHIENAEQSMIDSIKKNGLPWA
;
A
#
# COMPACT_ATOMS: atom_id res chain seq x y z
N ALA A 1 -3.03 1.16 14.40
CA ALA A 1 -4.06 1.52 15.40
C ALA A 1 -3.47 1.89 16.77
N GLU A 2 -2.92 0.96 17.58
CA GLU A 2 -2.56 1.29 18.99
C GLU A 2 -1.41 2.30 19.19
N ARG A 3 -0.42 2.34 18.29
CA ARG A 3 0.86 3.04 18.53
C ARG A 3 1.14 4.25 17.65
N ILE A 4 0.26 4.53 16.69
CA ILE A 4 0.41 5.64 15.75
C ILE A 4 0.16 6.97 16.47
N THR A 5 0.92 8.02 16.16
CA THR A 5 0.64 9.38 16.65
C THR A 5 -0.30 10.13 15.70
N ASP A 6 -0.85 11.25 16.15
CA ASP A 6 -1.75 12.04 15.30
C ASP A 6 -0.99 12.66 14.12
N GLU A 7 0.27 13.07 14.32
CA GLU A 7 1.13 13.58 13.25
C GLU A 7 1.45 12.53 12.18
N GLU A 8 1.62 11.27 12.58
CA GLU A 8 1.82 10.15 11.65
C GLU A 8 0.55 9.81 10.89
N LEU A 9 -0.62 9.97 11.52
CA LEU A 9 -1.90 9.80 10.86
C LEU A 9 -2.14 10.89 9.82
N GLU A 10 -1.90 12.15 10.17
CA GLU A 10 -1.97 13.27 9.22
C GLU A 10 -1.02 13.07 8.04
N GLU A 11 0.17 12.51 8.27
CA GLU A 11 1.11 12.18 7.19
C GLU A 11 0.54 11.11 6.26
N MET A 12 -0.10 10.07 6.80
CA MET A 12 -0.78 9.07 5.95
C MET A 12 -1.89 9.71 5.12
N GLU A 13 -2.70 10.58 5.71
CA GLU A 13 -3.77 11.30 5.00
C GLU A 13 -3.21 12.19 3.88
N ARG A 14 -2.13 12.94 4.13
CA ARG A 14 -1.43 13.73 3.10
C ARG A 14 -0.95 12.85 1.94
N LEU A 15 -0.34 11.71 2.25
CA LEU A 15 0.13 10.76 1.23
C LEU A 15 -1.03 10.20 0.41
N LEU A 16 -2.21 9.97 1.00
CA LEU A 16 -3.40 9.57 0.23
C LEU A 16 -3.84 10.66 -0.75
N VAL A 17 -3.77 11.93 -0.37
CA VAL A 17 -4.08 13.07 -1.26
C VAL A 17 -3.08 13.12 -2.42
N GLU A 18 -1.78 13.08 -2.15
CA GLU A 18 -0.74 13.05 -3.21
C GLU A 18 -0.93 11.87 -4.16
N LYS A 19 -1.38 10.72 -3.63
CA LYS A 19 -1.62 9.52 -4.44
C LYS A 19 -2.83 9.68 -5.37
N VAL A 20 -3.90 10.34 -4.92
CA VAL A 20 -5.04 10.71 -5.77
C VAL A 20 -4.61 11.64 -6.90
N GLU A 21 -3.77 12.65 -6.58
CA GLU A 21 -3.24 13.58 -7.58
C GLU A 21 -2.41 12.84 -8.63
N ALA A 22 -1.50 11.96 -8.21
CA ALA A 22 -0.68 11.15 -9.12
C ALA A 22 -1.52 10.25 -10.04
N ILE A 23 -2.58 9.64 -9.51
CA ILE A 23 -3.53 8.84 -10.31
C ILE A 23 -4.26 9.73 -11.33
N SER A 24 -4.70 10.92 -10.91
CA SER A 24 -5.46 11.84 -11.75
C SER A 24 -4.62 12.46 -12.88
N SER A 25 -3.32 12.66 -12.63
CA SER A 25 -2.36 13.14 -13.63
C SER A 25 -1.73 12.02 -14.46
N ASN A 26 -2.05 10.75 -14.17
CA ASN A 26 -1.45 9.58 -14.78
C ASN A 26 0.10 9.55 -14.65
N ASP A 27 0.61 10.09 -13.53
CA ASP A 27 2.03 10.10 -13.18
C ASP A 27 2.38 8.83 -12.40
N MET A 28 2.81 7.82 -13.15
CA MET A 28 3.10 6.49 -12.60
C MET A 28 4.32 6.48 -11.67
N ASP A 29 5.33 7.31 -11.96
CA ASP A 29 6.54 7.38 -11.13
C ASP A 29 6.21 7.98 -9.77
N LYS A 30 5.45 9.08 -9.76
CA LYS A 30 4.96 9.71 -8.53
C LYS A 30 4.01 8.76 -7.77
N LEU A 31 3.14 8.02 -8.46
CA LEU A 31 2.25 7.04 -7.84
C LEU A 31 3.04 5.96 -7.09
N VAL A 32 4.08 5.39 -7.70
CA VAL A 32 4.93 4.36 -7.06
C VAL A 32 5.71 4.95 -5.88
N GLU A 33 6.22 6.17 -6.02
CA GLU A 33 6.92 6.88 -4.95
C GLU A 33 6.02 7.10 -3.72
N VAL A 34 4.84 7.68 -3.94
CA VAL A 34 3.88 8.00 -2.86
C VAL A 34 3.32 6.72 -2.23
N ASP A 35 3.01 5.70 -3.04
CA ASP A 35 2.59 4.40 -2.54
C ASP A 35 3.65 3.78 -1.62
N THR A 36 4.92 3.90 -1.98
CA THR A 36 6.03 3.42 -1.14
C THR A 36 6.10 4.16 0.19
N LYS A 37 6.03 5.50 0.15
CA LYS A 37 6.04 6.33 1.36
C LYS A 37 4.87 6.00 2.29
N PHE A 38 3.68 5.77 1.72
CA PHE A 38 2.49 5.38 2.47
C PHE A 38 2.70 4.08 3.25
N HIS A 39 3.19 3.04 2.59
CA HIS A 39 3.47 1.75 3.25
C HIS A 39 4.57 1.88 4.31
N GLU A 40 5.63 2.66 4.03
CA GLU A 40 6.67 2.93 5.02
C GLU A 40 6.14 3.62 6.28
N ALA A 41 5.21 4.57 6.13
CA ALA A 41 4.56 5.23 7.26
C ALA A 41 3.83 4.21 8.14
N ILE A 42 3.08 3.26 7.54
CA ILE A 42 2.39 2.19 8.27
C ILE A 42 3.39 1.31 9.04
N TYR A 43 4.48 0.91 8.39
CA TYR A 43 5.48 0.05 9.02
C TYR A 43 6.16 0.74 10.20
N ARG A 44 6.49 2.03 10.07
CA ARG A 44 7.07 2.84 11.16
C ARG A 44 6.08 3.01 12.31
N ALA A 45 4.83 3.32 12.01
CA ALA A 45 3.75 3.48 12.98
C ALA A 45 3.48 2.20 13.80
N SER A 46 3.83 1.01 13.27
CA SER A 46 3.71 -0.26 14.00
C SER A 46 4.64 -0.37 15.22
N ARG A 47 5.72 0.44 15.26
CA ARG A 47 6.83 0.38 16.23
C ARG A 47 7.50 -1.00 16.32
N ASN A 48 7.38 -1.83 15.29
CA ASN A 48 7.98 -3.16 15.24
C ASN A 48 9.27 -3.13 14.43
N GLN A 49 10.40 -2.92 15.11
CA GLN A 49 11.73 -2.84 14.48
C GLN A 49 12.10 -4.11 13.70
N ARG A 50 11.71 -5.29 14.20
CA ARG A 50 11.97 -6.57 13.52
C ARG A 50 11.20 -6.66 12.20
N LEU A 51 9.91 -6.30 12.22
CA LEU A 51 9.08 -6.25 11.01
C LEU A 51 9.66 -5.25 10.00
N PHE A 52 10.02 -4.05 10.46
CA PHE A 52 10.62 -3.03 9.61
C PHE A 52 11.92 -3.51 8.95
N ALA A 53 12.78 -4.22 9.69
CA ALA A 53 14.02 -4.79 9.14
C ALA A 53 13.74 -5.87 8.08
N ILE A 54 12.78 -6.76 8.31
CA ILE A 54 12.38 -7.80 7.34
C ILE A 54 11.86 -7.15 6.06
N ILE A 55 10.95 -6.19 6.18
CA ILE A 55 10.36 -5.50 5.02
C ILE A 55 11.44 -4.75 4.24
N ASN A 56 12.35 -4.05 4.91
CA ASN A 56 13.44 -3.36 4.22
C ASN A 56 14.39 -4.30 3.49
N ASN A 57 14.64 -5.49 4.02
CA ASN A 57 15.44 -6.50 3.33
C ASN A 57 14.75 -7.03 2.06
N LEU A 58 13.42 -7.04 2.04
CA LEU A 58 12.59 -7.49 0.92
C LEU A 58 12.06 -6.34 0.06
N ARG A 59 12.56 -5.11 0.25
CA ARG A 59 12.00 -3.89 -0.34
C ARG A 59 11.92 -4.00 -1.87
N GLU A 60 13.00 -4.36 -2.53
CA GLU A 60 13.05 -4.46 -4.00
C GLU A 60 12.04 -5.49 -4.55
N GLN A 61 11.89 -6.63 -3.87
CA GLN A 61 10.94 -7.68 -4.26
C GLN A 61 9.49 -7.20 -4.07
N ILE A 62 9.21 -6.53 -2.95
CA ILE A 62 7.89 -5.95 -2.65
C ILE A 62 7.56 -4.84 -3.65
N GLN A 63 8.53 -4.02 -4.05
CA GLN A 63 8.32 -3.00 -5.08
C GLN A 63 7.88 -3.62 -6.40
N ARG A 64 8.62 -4.63 -6.90
CA ARG A 64 8.28 -5.33 -8.15
C ARG A 64 6.90 -5.98 -8.09
N PHE A 65 6.56 -6.60 -6.94
CA PHE A 65 5.23 -7.15 -6.69
C PHE A 65 4.15 -6.06 -6.82
N ARG A 66 4.32 -4.94 -6.13
CA ARG A 66 3.33 -3.84 -6.13
C ARG A 66 3.20 -3.20 -7.51
N SER A 67 4.29 -2.94 -8.23
CA SER A 67 4.24 -2.40 -9.59
C SER A 67 3.51 -3.34 -10.55
N THR A 68 3.74 -4.65 -10.44
CA THR A 68 3.05 -5.67 -11.26
C THR A 68 1.56 -5.77 -10.94
N SER A 69 1.21 -5.64 -9.65
CA SER A 69 -0.18 -5.60 -9.21
C SER A 69 -0.89 -4.35 -9.74
N LEU A 70 -0.30 -3.17 -9.56
CA LEU A 70 -0.86 -1.89 -10.00
C LEU A 70 -1.04 -1.77 -11.53
N SER A 71 -0.29 -2.55 -12.32
CA SER A 71 -0.48 -2.59 -13.78
C SER A 71 -1.75 -3.32 -14.21
N TYR A 72 -2.43 -4.04 -13.30
CA TYR A 72 -3.68 -4.71 -13.62
C TYR A 72 -4.83 -3.71 -13.75
N PRO A 73 -5.66 -3.77 -14.82
CA PRO A 73 -6.75 -2.81 -15.02
C PRO A 73 -7.70 -2.72 -13.82
N GLY A 74 -7.99 -1.49 -13.37
CA GLY A 74 -8.87 -1.22 -12.22
C GLY A 74 -8.18 -1.29 -10.85
N ARG A 75 -7.00 -1.93 -10.75
CA ARG A 75 -6.33 -2.15 -9.46
C ARG A 75 -5.95 -0.85 -8.74
N MET A 76 -5.54 0.19 -9.49
CA MET A 76 -5.18 1.49 -8.91
C MET A 76 -6.31 2.09 -8.08
N GLN A 77 -7.53 2.13 -8.63
CA GLN A 77 -8.70 2.71 -7.93
C GLN A 77 -9.10 1.85 -6.73
N GLN A 78 -9.09 0.52 -6.89
CA GLN A 78 -9.36 -0.40 -5.79
C GLN A 78 -8.35 -0.21 -4.65
N SER A 79 -7.04 -0.10 -4.96
CA SER A 79 -5.99 0.12 -3.95
C SER A 79 -6.18 1.42 -3.20
N MET A 80 -6.65 2.46 -3.86
CA MET A 80 -6.92 3.74 -3.21
C MET A 80 -8.03 3.63 -2.19
N GLN A 81 -9.10 2.90 -2.51
CA GLN A 81 -10.18 2.69 -1.55
C GLN A 81 -9.70 1.86 -0.36
N GLU A 82 -9.01 0.74 -0.62
CA GLU A 82 -8.43 -0.09 0.44
C GLU A 82 -7.51 0.71 1.37
N HIS A 83 -6.67 1.60 0.83
CA HIS A 83 -5.79 2.44 1.62
C HIS A 83 -6.54 3.47 2.47
N ARG A 84 -7.64 4.04 1.97
CA ARG A 84 -8.52 4.92 2.75
C ARG A 84 -9.16 4.16 3.91
N ASP A 85 -9.72 2.99 3.63
CA ASP A 85 -10.41 2.18 4.64
C ASP A 85 -9.43 1.75 5.75
N ILE A 86 -8.18 1.41 5.39
CA ILE A 86 -7.12 1.11 6.36
C ILE A 86 -6.81 2.33 7.23
N VAL A 87 -6.67 3.53 6.64
CA VAL A 87 -6.39 4.76 7.40
C VAL A 87 -7.54 5.09 8.34
N GLU A 88 -8.79 4.95 7.90
CA GLU A 88 -9.98 5.16 8.72
C GLU A 88 -10.05 4.17 9.91
N ALA A 89 -9.75 2.89 9.67
CA ALA A 89 -9.66 1.89 10.73
C ALA A 89 -8.52 2.19 11.72
N ILE A 90 -7.40 2.74 11.23
CA ILE A 90 -6.28 3.15 12.08
C ILE A 90 -6.67 4.39 12.91
N GLN A 91 -7.35 5.37 12.31
CA GLN A 91 -7.83 6.60 12.94
C GLN A 91 -8.84 6.32 14.05
N SER A 92 -9.80 5.42 13.79
CA SER A 92 -10.76 4.94 14.80
C SER A 92 -10.14 4.05 15.88
N ARG A 93 -8.83 3.77 15.77
CA ARG A 93 -8.06 2.89 16.66
C ARG A 93 -8.61 1.45 16.70
N ASP A 94 -9.36 1.03 15.70
CA ASP A 94 -9.87 -0.33 15.58
C ASP A 94 -8.77 -1.26 15.08
N VAL A 95 -8.12 -1.95 16.01
CA VAL A 95 -7.01 -2.87 15.75
C VAL A 95 -7.44 -4.07 14.92
N GLN A 96 -8.65 -4.59 15.18
CA GLN A 96 -9.15 -5.81 14.53
C GLN A 96 -9.47 -5.50 13.08
N LEU A 97 -10.22 -4.42 12.84
CA LEU A 97 -10.56 -3.96 11.50
C LEU A 97 -9.30 -3.54 10.73
N SER A 98 -8.39 -2.78 11.34
CA SER A 98 -7.12 -2.38 10.70
C SER A 98 -6.33 -3.60 10.22
N ARG A 99 -6.27 -4.67 11.03
CA ARG A 99 -5.58 -5.91 10.66
C ARG A 99 -6.29 -6.62 9.50
N GLN A 100 -7.61 -6.75 9.59
CA GLN A 100 -8.41 -7.42 8.57
C GLN A 100 -8.23 -6.72 7.21
N LEU A 101 -8.43 -5.41 7.16
CA LEU A 101 -8.31 -4.62 5.92
C LEU A 101 -6.90 -4.65 5.34
N ALA A 102 -5.86 -4.61 6.19
CA ALA A 102 -4.48 -4.74 5.73
C ALA A 102 -4.18 -6.12 5.13
N GLN A 103 -4.77 -7.18 5.69
CA GLN A 103 -4.65 -8.53 5.13
C GLN A 103 -5.39 -8.63 3.79
N GLU A 104 -6.64 -8.19 3.72
CA GLU A 104 -7.45 -8.19 2.49
C GLU A 104 -6.76 -7.39 1.38
N HIS A 105 -6.14 -6.23 1.70
CA HIS A 105 -5.36 -5.44 0.75
C HIS A 105 -4.20 -6.24 0.12
N ILE A 106 -3.48 -7.03 0.92
CA ILE A 106 -2.36 -7.87 0.45
C ILE A 106 -2.88 -9.00 -0.44
N GLU A 107 -3.96 -9.67 -0.02
CA GLU A 107 -4.60 -10.75 -0.79
C GLU A 107 -5.12 -10.25 -2.14
N ASN A 108 -5.75 -9.06 -2.17
CA ASN A 108 -6.19 -8.42 -3.42
C ASN A 108 -5.01 -8.01 -4.31
N ALA A 109 -3.91 -7.54 -3.71
CA ALA A 109 -2.70 -7.22 -4.45
C ALA A 109 -2.08 -8.48 -5.09
N GLU A 110 -2.05 -9.59 -4.35
CA GLU A 110 -1.56 -10.90 -4.81
C GLU A 110 -2.40 -11.40 -5.98
N GLN A 111 -3.72 -11.43 -5.82
CA GLN A 111 -4.63 -11.86 -6.88
C GLN A 111 -4.45 -11.04 -8.16
N SER A 112 -4.34 -9.72 -8.02
CA SER A 112 -4.12 -8.82 -9.16
C SER A 112 -2.78 -9.05 -9.86
N MET A 113 -1.72 -9.36 -9.10
CA MET A 113 -0.43 -9.74 -9.66
C MET A 113 -0.54 -11.06 -10.43
N ILE A 114 -1.18 -12.08 -9.86
CA ILE A 114 -1.37 -13.39 -10.51
C ILE A 114 -2.14 -13.22 -11.82
N ASP A 115 -3.20 -12.41 -11.83
CA ASP A 115 -4.00 -12.17 -13.03
C ASP A 115 -3.25 -11.34 -14.08
N SER A 116 -2.41 -10.39 -13.65
CA SER A 116 -1.49 -9.66 -14.53
C SER A 116 -0.50 -10.63 -15.21
N ILE A 117 0.10 -11.55 -14.45
CA ILE A 117 1.04 -12.56 -14.97
C ILE A 117 0.35 -13.53 -15.92
N LYS A 118 -0.85 -14.02 -15.58
CA LYS A 118 -1.62 -14.91 -16.47
C LYS A 118 -1.96 -14.24 -17.80
N LYS A 119 -2.24 -12.93 -17.78
CA LYS A 119 -2.60 -12.17 -18.98
C LYS A 119 -1.39 -11.78 -19.84
N ASN A 120 -0.29 -11.38 -19.22
CA ASN A 120 0.83 -10.73 -19.90
C ASN A 120 2.13 -11.56 -19.91
N GLY A 121 2.16 -12.73 -19.26
CA GLY A 121 3.38 -13.47 -18.98
C GLY A 121 4.14 -12.91 -17.77
N LEU A 122 5.22 -13.58 -17.38
CA LEU A 122 6.08 -13.08 -16.30
C LEU A 122 6.80 -11.81 -16.78
N PRO A 123 6.67 -10.65 -16.08
CA PRO A 123 7.26 -9.38 -16.52
C PRO A 123 8.79 -9.37 -16.64
N TRP A 124 9.46 -10.40 -16.12
CA TRP A 124 10.91 -10.53 -16.04
C TRP A 124 11.44 -11.84 -16.66
N ALA A 125 10.57 -12.61 -17.32
CA ALA A 125 10.97 -13.74 -18.17
C ALA A 125 11.25 -13.25 -19.59
#